data_AF-A0AAV2WN98-F1
#
_entry.id   AF-A0AAV2WN98-F1
#
_cell.length_a   1.000
_cell.length_b   1.000
_cell.length_c   1.000
_cell.angle_alpha   90.00
_cell.angle_beta   90.00
_cell.angle_gamma   90.00
#
_symmetry.space_group_name_H-M   'P 1'
#
loop_
_entity.id
_entity.type
_entity.pdbx_description
1 polymer ?
#
loop_
_entity_poly.entity_id
_entity_poly.type
_entity_poly.pdbx_seq_one_letter_code
_entity_poly.pdbx_strand_id
1 'polypeptide(L)'
;MSEAPIIDAANIAAYRGATIDAPEEFFLNSGSDQLEKIYRWARARYAAPWAVFFGVLLRVAASVPPSVQLPPVIGGRASLNLFCAFAGKSGSGKGVSDNVARAAWPDDIIELPIGSGEGIAEQFSRGKAGAAGIPVIFTASEIDKIAGIAGRAGSILLAELKAAAMGEPIGQANAKEDTTRIVVAHSYRMCLSVGAQPGHTGVLFNDTTGGTPQRFLWAPTTDPSMPDTATEPPPPLDTALPIWEPGEDGVVEVVYGPPEIKQTIVAAHIARQRGEGNALDGHILLMRCKVAALLGIMHGRVEVNQWDWDMSAEVMAVSEQTRTELVDHGTKAAIEQARREGEKRAAINEAQARYALESVKASIVRFLAVGEQAGGDLKRRLGSSTGRRKFFDEAIAELIDENAIEPVRVTGGTRYRLIHCGHGDQTGHPTNSHVKAGDRPGHGDHGGSATDPDNHQEEKAGKATLSCQKWFDQHIAERVAAGETIVESSAVYDAGRAAGYSDGSLYVAKTKRRDIPVADRRGRKGCTWSLAKVA
;
A
#
# COMPACT_ATOMS: atom_id res chain seq x y z
N MET A 1 28.41 -50.48 11.35
CA MET A 1 28.19 -49.04 11.12
C MET A 1 27.23 -48.95 9.95
N SER A 2 25.96 -48.66 10.22
CA SER A 2 24.97 -48.42 9.16
C SER A 2 25.00 -46.95 8.83
N GLU A 3 25.07 -46.60 7.55
CA GLU A 3 24.87 -45.23 7.11
C GLU A 3 23.41 -44.85 7.39
N ALA A 4 23.19 -43.90 8.29
CA ALA A 4 21.90 -43.25 8.41
C ALA A 4 21.73 -42.32 7.20
N PRO A 5 20.58 -42.30 6.52
CA PRO A 5 20.37 -41.44 5.37
C PRO A 5 20.55 -39.98 5.77
N ILE A 6 21.29 -39.23 4.96
CA ILE A 6 21.52 -37.80 5.15
C ILE A 6 20.15 -37.12 5.03
N ILE A 7 19.59 -36.64 6.15
CA ILE A 7 18.27 -36.02 6.19
C ILE A 7 18.33 -34.74 5.32
N ASP A 8 17.52 -34.75 4.27
CA ASP A 8 17.83 -34.07 3.03
C ASP A 8 17.41 -32.59 3.03
N ALA A 9 18.25 -31.73 2.43
CA ALA A 9 17.90 -30.37 2.06
C ALA A 9 16.67 -30.32 1.11
N ALA A 10 16.35 -31.44 0.45
CA ALA A 10 15.10 -31.64 -0.28
C ALA A 10 13.84 -31.33 0.55
N ASN A 11 13.82 -31.53 1.88
CA ASN A 11 12.64 -31.17 2.68
C ASN A 11 12.37 -29.66 2.72
N ILE A 12 13.38 -28.82 2.53
CA ILE A 12 13.20 -27.35 2.43
C ILE A 12 12.91 -26.94 0.97
N ALA A 13 13.46 -27.66 0.00
CA ALA A 13 13.17 -27.45 -1.42
C ALA A 13 11.74 -27.90 -1.83
N ALA A 14 11.20 -28.96 -1.21
CA ALA A 14 9.87 -29.50 -1.48
C ALA A 14 8.75 -28.48 -1.26
N TYR A 15 8.89 -27.58 -0.28
CA TYR A 15 7.96 -26.46 -0.05
C TYR A 15 7.80 -25.53 -1.25
N ARG A 16 8.79 -25.46 -2.16
CA ARG A 16 8.78 -24.53 -3.30
C ARG A 16 8.13 -25.11 -4.56
N GLY A 17 7.56 -26.32 -4.49
CA GLY A 17 6.96 -26.99 -5.64
C GLY A 17 5.84 -27.99 -5.34
N ALA A 18 5.36 -28.08 -4.09
CA ALA A 18 4.19 -28.88 -3.77
C ALA A 18 2.92 -28.23 -4.34
N THR A 19 2.19 -28.95 -5.19
CA THR A 19 0.80 -28.59 -5.53
C THR A 19 -0.02 -28.70 -4.26
N ILE A 20 -0.69 -27.63 -3.86
CA ILE A 20 -1.61 -27.68 -2.72
C ILE A 20 -2.84 -28.46 -3.15
N ASP A 21 -3.16 -29.53 -2.43
CA ASP A 21 -4.41 -30.28 -2.63
C ASP A 21 -5.63 -29.37 -2.37
N ALA A 22 -6.79 -29.78 -2.87
CA ALA A 22 -8.01 -28.99 -2.69
C ALA A 22 -8.22 -28.69 -1.18
N PRO A 23 -8.62 -27.48 -0.76
CA PRO A 23 -8.76 -27.13 0.67
C PRO A 23 -9.60 -28.14 1.47
N GLU A 24 -10.55 -28.79 0.80
CA GLU A 24 -11.35 -29.91 1.28
C GLU A 24 -10.51 -31.06 1.86
N GLU A 25 -9.31 -31.37 1.33
CA GLU A 25 -8.43 -32.42 1.86
C GLU A 25 -7.94 -32.06 3.28
N PHE A 26 -7.29 -30.90 3.41
CA PHE A 26 -6.78 -30.38 4.69
C PHE A 26 -7.89 -30.18 5.73
N PHE A 27 -9.08 -29.75 5.32
CA PHE A 27 -10.15 -29.40 6.26
C PHE A 27 -11.14 -30.53 6.57
N LEU A 28 -11.50 -31.38 5.60
CA LEU A 28 -12.55 -32.39 5.73
C LEU A 28 -11.98 -33.82 5.84
N ASN A 29 -10.87 -34.11 5.16
CA ASN A 29 -10.28 -35.45 5.15
C ASN A 29 -9.15 -35.65 6.18
N SER A 30 -8.76 -34.59 6.90
CA SER A 30 -7.71 -34.63 7.92
C SER A 30 -8.06 -35.35 9.22
N GLY A 31 -9.33 -35.72 9.42
CA GLY A 31 -9.80 -36.42 10.62
C GLY A 31 -9.91 -35.54 11.88
N SER A 32 -9.98 -34.21 11.72
CA SER A 32 -10.12 -33.25 12.82
C SER A 32 -11.45 -32.51 12.80
N ASP A 33 -12.27 -32.75 13.84
CA ASP A 33 -13.50 -31.99 14.12
C ASP A 33 -13.27 -30.47 14.19
N GLN A 34 -12.10 -30.01 14.67
CA GLN A 34 -11.79 -28.58 14.75
C GLN A 34 -11.58 -27.99 13.36
N LEU A 35 -10.84 -28.68 12.48
CA LEU A 35 -10.62 -28.25 11.09
C LEU A 35 -11.91 -28.33 10.26
N GLU A 36 -12.71 -29.37 10.43
CA GLU A 36 -14.02 -29.51 9.79
C GLU A 36 -14.97 -28.37 10.19
N LYS A 37 -15.00 -28.01 11.49
CA LYS A 37 -15.75 -26.87 12.00
C LYS A 37 -15.27 -25.55 11.40
N ILE A 38 -13.96 -25.32 11.29
CA ILE A 38 -13.40 -24.09 10.69
C ILE A 38 -13.89 -23.92 9.26
N TYR A 39 -13.82 -24.99 8.45
CA TYR A 39 -14.31 -24.96 7.07
C TYR A 39 -15.82 -24.74 7.01
N ARG A 40 -16.61 -25.43 7.82
CA ARG A 40 -18.08 -25.22 7.87
C ARG A 40 -18.45 -23.81 8.32
N TRP A 41 -17.73 -23.23 9.29
CA TRP A 41 -17.88 -21.81 9.68
C TRP A 41 -17.60 -20.86 8.52
N ALA A 42 -16.55 -21.13 7.74
CA ALA A 42 -16.18 -20.34 6.58
C ALA A 42 -17.26 -20.39 5.48
N ARG A 43 -17.73 -21.59 5.14
CA ARG A 43 -18.83 -21.83 4.16
C ARG A 43 -20.15 -21.20 4.60
N ALA A 44 -20.53 -21.31 5.88
CA ALA A 44 -21.76 -20.72 6.44
C ALA A 44 -21.78 -19.18 6.49
N ARG A 45 -20.65 -18.53 6.16
CA ARG A 45 -20.45 -17.08 6.28
C ARG A 45 -19.73 -16.45 5.07
N TYR A 46 -19.62 -17.16 3.96
CA TYR A 46 -18.99 -16.68 2.72
C TYR A 46 -17.57 -16.13 2.94
N ALA A 47 -16.78 -16.83 3.76
CA ALA A 47 -15.37 -16.52 4.00
C ALA A 47 -14.48 -17.64 3.44
N ALA A 48 -13.26 -17.32 3.02
CA ALA A 48 -12.31 -18.33 2.57
C ALA A 48 -11.86 -19.23 3.74
N PRO A 49 -11.93 -20.58 3.61
CA PRO A 49 -11.55 -21.51 4.68
C PRO A 49 -10.15 -21.26 5.25
N TRP A 50 -9.15 -21.05 4.38
CA TRP A 50 -7.80 -20.72 4.78
C TRP A 50 -7.69 -19.42 5.58
N ALA A 51 -8.37 -18.33 5.14
CA ALA A 51 -8.38 -17.09 5.91
C ALA A 51 -9.07 -17.24 7.28
N VAL A 52 -10.15 -18.03 7.38
CA VAL A 52 -10.76 -18.33 8.70
C VAL A 52 -9.78 -19.13 9.56
N PHE A 53 -9.11 -20.14 9.02
CA PHE A 53 -8.11 -20.95 9.71
C PHE A 53 -6.94 -20.12 10.25
N PHE A 54 -6.31 -19.27 9.44
CA PHE A 54 -5.23 -18.39 9.90
C PHE A 54 -5.72 -17.36 10.94
N GLY A 55 -6.97 -16.90 10.82
CA GLY A 55 -7.64 -16.08 11.84
C GLY A 55 -7.83 -16.82 13.16
N VAL A 56 -8.22 -18.10 13.11
CA VAL A 56 -8.33 -18.97 14.30
C VAL A 56 -6.95 -19.23 14.90
N LEU A 57 -5.91 -19.53 14.12
CA LEU A 57 -4.55 -19.71 14.65
C LEU A 57 -4.02 -18.46 15.40
N LEU A 58 -4.32 -17.25 14.91
CA LEU A 58 -4.02 -16.01 15.65
C LEU A 58 -4.74 -15.95 17.00
N ARG A 59 -6.00 -16.42 17.06
CA ARG A 59 -6.79 -16.45 18.29
C ARG A 59 -6.32 -17.54 19.25
N VAL A 60 -5.99 -18.74 18.77
CA VAL A 60 -5.33 -19.79 19.56
C VAL A 60 -4.03 -19.24 20.16
N ALA A 61 -3.16 -18.62 19.35
CA ALA A 61 -1.92 -18.02 19.83
C ALA A 61 -2.16 -16.94 20.90
N ALA A 62 -3.19 -16.12 20.73
CA ALA A 62 -3.61 -15.10 21.68
C ALA A 62 -4.51 -15.63 22.83
N SER A 63 -4.79 -16.92 22.90
CA SER A 63 -5.37 -17.58 24.09
C SER A 63 -4.26 -18.14 25.00
N VAL A 64 -3.07 -18.36 24.44
CA VAL A 64 -1.95 -19.05 25.10
C VAL A 64 -1.06 -18.09 25.90
N PRO A 65 -0.86 -18.30 27.22
CA PRO A 65 -0.03 -17.45 28.07
C PRO A 65 1.42 -17.29 27.56
N PRO A 66 2.11 -16.16 27.83
CA PRO A 66 3.50 -15.94 27.41
C PRO A 66 4.51 -16.95 27.98
N SER A 67 4.19 -17.56 29.13
CA SER A 67 4.99 -18.62 29.75
C SER A 67 5.01 -19.92 28.93
N VAL A 68 4.09 -20.12 27.99
CA VAL A 68 4.14 -21.26 27.05
C VAL A 68 5.03 -20.90 25.85
N GLN A 69 6.07 -21.70 25.66
CA GLN A 69 7.18 -21.41 24.74
C GLN A 69 7.63 -22.66 23.99
N LEU A 70 8.23 -22.47 22.81
CA LEU A 70 8.92 -23.56 22.10
C LEU A 70 10.24 -23.90 22.81
N PRO A 71 10.63 -25.19 22.88
CA PRO A 71 11.78 -25.66 23.63
C PRO A 71 13.11 -25.18 23.01
N PRO A 72 14.19 -25.06 23.80
CA PRO A 72 15.47 -24.49 23.37
C PRO A 72 16.32 -25.49 22.57
N VAL A 73 15.83 -25.94 21.41
CA VAL A 73 16.56 -26.88 20.53
C VAL A 73 17.82 -26.25 19.93
N ILE A 74 17.78 -24.94 19.68
CA ILE A 74 18.91 -24.14 19.17
C ILE A 74 18.92 -22.80 19.92
N GLY A 75 19.96 -22.57 20.72
CA GLY A 75 20.09 -21.35 21.51
C GLY A 75 19.09 -21.33 22.68
N GLY A 76 18.21 -20.34 22.68
CA GLY A 76 17.17 -20.17 23.71
C GLY A 76 15.80 -20.68 23.27
N ARG A 77 14.80 -20.51 24.15
CA ARG A 77 13.39 -20.75 23.85
C ARG A 77 12.85 -19.74 22.83
N ALA A 78 11.71 -20.04 22.21
CA ALA A 78 11.04 -19.11 21.30
C ALA A 78 9.57 -18.88 21.68
N SER A 79 9.09 -17.66 21.47
CA SER A 79 7.68 -17.31 21.73
C SER A 79 6.73 -17.85 20.66
N LEU A 80 5.48 -18.12 21.05
CA LEU A 80 4.37 -18.39 20.12
C LEU A 80 3.70 -17.10 19.58
N ASN A 81 4.41 -15.96 19.59
CA ASN A 81 3.93 -14.73 18.96
C ASN A 81 3.72 -14.95 17.45
N LEU A 82 2.54 -14.63 16.93
CA LEU A 82 2.12 -15.02 15.58
C LEU A 82 1.61 -13.83 14.77
N PHE A 83 2.24 -13.56 13.62
CA PHE A 83 1.83 -12.49 12.71
C PHE A 83 1.30 -13.09 11.41
N CYS A 84 0.15 -12.60 10.94
CA CYS A 84 -0.46 -13.04 9.70
C CYS A 84 -0.90 -11.86 8.82
N ALA A 85 -0.58 -11.97 7.53
CA ALA A 85 -0.94 -11.06 6.46
C ALA A 85 -2.01 -11.71 5.57
N PHE A 86 -3.23 -11.20 5.63
CA PHE A 86 -4.39 -11.62 4.84
C PHE A 86 -4.31 -11.02 3.44
N ALA A 87 -3.85 -11.83 2.49
CA ALA A 87 -3.56 -11.44 1.13
C ALA A 87 -4.81 -11.42 0.25
N GLY A 88 -5.02 -10.31 -0.46
CA GLY A 88 -6.10 -10.17 -1.44
C GLY A 88 -6.40 -8.72 -1.81
N LYS A 89 -7.29 -8.51 -2.78
CA LYS A 89 -7.71 -7.16 -3.21
C LYS A 89 -8.44 -6.44 -2.08
N SER A 90 -8.55 -5.10 -2.12
CA SER A 90 -9.44 -4.42 -1.16
C SER A 90 -10.86 -4.97 -1.28
N GLY A 91 -11.50 -5.25 -0.13
CA GLY A 91 -12.78 -5.93 -0.05
C GLY A 91 -12.77 -7.47 -0.16
N SER A 92 -11.61 -8.13 -0.34
CA SER A 92 -11.52 -9.59 -0.59
C SER A 92 -11.86 -10.51 0.59
N GLY A 93 -12.40 -9.99 1.70
CA GLY A 93 -12.93 -10.82 2.78
C GLY A 93 -12.17 -10.84 4.10
N LYS A 94 -11.01 -10.15 4.28
CA LYS A 94 -10.29 -10.10 5.58
C LYS A 94 -11.22 -9.84 6.77
N GLY A 95 -12.00 -8.75 6.72
CA GLY A 95 -12.90 -8.38 7.82
C GLY A 95 -14.04 -9.38 8.04
N VAL A 96 -14.43 -10.13 7.00
CA VAL A 96 -15.36 -11.26 7.13
C VAL A 96 -14.66 -12.41 7.85
N SER A 97 -13.48 -12.83 7.40
CA SER A 97 -12.68 -13.89 8.02
C SER A 97 -12.30 -13.61 9.47
N ASP A 98 -11.92 -12.38 9.83
CA ASP A 98 -11.68 -11.98 11.23
C ASP A 98 -12.95 -12.17 12.09
N ASN A 99 -14.12 -11.78 11.57
CA ASN A 99 -15.41 -11.92 12.26
C ASN A 99 -15.84 -13.38 12.39
N VAL A 100 -15.61 -14.19 11.36
CA VAL A 100 -15.89 -15.64 11.39
C VAL A 100 -14.95 -16.34 12.36
N ALA A 101 -13.65 -16.02 12.36
CA ALA A 101 -12.70 -16.56 13.32
C ALA A 101 -13.05 -16.19 14.77
N ARG A 102 -13.61 -15.00 15.02
CA ARG A 102 -14.12 -14.59 16.34
C ARG A 102 -15.37 -15.38 16.77
N ALA A 103 -16.28 -15.68 15.84
CA ALA A 103 -17.45 -16.50 16.13
C ALA A 103 -17.09 -17.99 16.32
N ALA A 104 -16.09 -18.47 15.57
CA ALA A 104 -15.61 -19.84 15.61
C ALA A 104 -14.77 -20.13 16.87
N TRP A 105 -13.89 -19.21 17.28
CA TRP A 105 -13.09 -19.26 18.51
C TRP A 105 -13.48 -18.11 19.48
N PRO A 106 -14.58 -18.24 20.25
CA PRO A 106 -15.20 -17.15 20.99
C PRO A 106 -14.56 -16.80 22.34
N ASP A 107 -13.23 -16.76 22.41
CA ASP A 107 -12.48 -16.37 23.63
C ASP A 107 -12.33 -14.83 23.79
N ASP A 108 -12.15 -14.36 25.03
CA ASP A 108 -12.05 -12.93 25.40
C ASP A 108 -10.63 -12.39 25.15
N ILE A 109 -10.36 -12.12 23.87
CA ILE A 109 -9.05 -11.68 23.39
C ILE A 109 -9.06 -10.18 23.09
N ILE A 110 -8.09 -9.46 23.67
CA ILE A 110 -7.91 -8.03 23.42
C ILE A 110 -7.43 -7.80 21.98
N GLU A 111 -8.27 -7.13 21.19
CA GLU A 111 -7.95 -6.67 19.83
C GLU A 111 -7.72 -5.14 19.80
N LEU A 112 -6.53 -4.69 19.38
CA LEU A 112 -6.18 -3.26 19.34
C LEU A 112 -5.72 -2.80 17.95
N PRO A 113 -6.06 -1.58 17.50
CA PRO A 113 -5.51 -1.03 16.27
C PRO A 113 -3.99 -0.84 16.37
N ILE A 114 -3.22 -1.26 15.36
CA ILE A 114 -1.75 -1.07 15.34
C ILE A 114 -1.35 0.41 15.51
N GLY A 115 -0.30 0.66 16.30
CA GLY A 115 0.27 1.97 16.63
C GLY A 115 1.76 2.11 16.24
N SER A 116 2.49 3.02 16.87
CA SER A 116 3.95 3.10 16.72
C SER A 116 4.66 1.99 17.51
N GLY A 117 5.98 1.84 17.33
CA GLY A 117 6.78 0.88 18.09
C GLY A 117 6.73 1.10 19.60
N GLU A 118 6.79 2.36 20.04
CA GLU A 118 6.58 2.75 21.43
C GLU A 118 5.13 2.44 21.87
N GLY A 119 4.15 2.68 20.99
CA GLY A 119 2.75 2.44 21.28
C GLY A 119 2.38 0.96 21.49
N ILE A 120 3.06 0.03 20.80
CA ILE A 120 2.89 -1.41 21.03
C ILE A 120 3.61 -1.87 22.31
N ALA A 121 4.83 -1.38 22.57
CA ALA A 121 5.56 -1.69 23.81
C ALA A 121 4.86 -1.13 25.07
N GLU A 122 4.17 0.01 24.95
CA GLU A 122 3.34 0.59 26.01
C GLU A 122 2.21 -0.36 26.46
N GLN A 123 1.63 -1.17 25.55
CA GLN A 123 0.53 -2.09 25.93
C GLN A 123 1.00 -3.25 26.83
N PHE A 124 2.29 -3.60 26.79
CA PHE A 124 2.86 -4.64 27.64
C PHE A 124 3.75 -4.09 28.76
N SER A 125 3.78 -2.77 28.94
CA SER A 125 4.52 -2.09 30.02
C SER A 125 3.71 -2.07 31.32
N ARG A 126 4.40 -2.11 32.47
CA ARG A 126 3.76 -2.19 33.80
C ARG A 126 2.84 -0.98 34.06
N GLY A 127 1.58 -1.25 34.43
CA GLY A 127 0.63 -0.23 34.91
C GLY A 127 -0.54 0.12 33.99
N LYS A 128 -0.68 -0.52 32.82
CA LYS A 128 -1.86 -0.41 31.95
C LYS A 128 -2.56 -1.76 31.78
N ALA A 129 -3.69 -1.80 31.07
CA ALA A 129 -4.28 -3.06 30.62
C ALA A 129 -3.23 -3.83 29.79
N GLY A 130 -2.78 -4.98 30.30
CA GLY A 130 -1.50 -5.60 29.92
C GLY A 130 -0.52 -5.78 31.10
N ALA A 131 -0.85 -5.27 32.28
CA ALA A 131 -0.18 -5.61 33.54
C ALA A 131 -0.30 -7.13 33.80
N ALA A 132 0.80 -7.83 33.56
CA ALA A 132 0.97 -9.29 33.62
C ALA A 132 0.13 -10.09 32.59
N GLY A 133 0.78 -10.44 31.48
CA GLY A 133 0.49 -11.66 30.75
C GLY A 133 -0.68 -11.68 29.77
N ILE A 134 -1.56 -10.66 29.76
CA ILE A 134 -2.73 -10.63 28.86
C ILE A 134 -2.26 -10.55 27.39
N PRO A 135 -2.65 -11.50 26.52
CA PRO A 135 -2.35 -11.45 25.10
C PRO A 135 -3.07 -10.32 24.35
N VAL A 136 -2.45 -9.82 23.28
CA VAL A 136 -3.05 -8.80 22.40
C VAL A 136 -2.89 -9.20 20.93
N ILE A 137 -3.98 -9.15 20.17
CA ILE A 137 -3.96 -9.15 18.70
C ILE A 137 -3.98 -7.69 18.23
N PHE A 138 -2.88 -7.22 17.64
CA PHE A 138 -2.90 -5.94 16.94
C PHE A 138 -3.52 -6.11 15.55
N THR A 139 -4.31 -5.12 15.12
CA THR A 139 -5.02 -5.16 13.84
C THR A 139 -4.67 -3.97 12.94
N ALA A 140 -4.46 -4.28 11.66
CA ALA A 140 -4.39 -3.32 10.56
C ALA A 140 -5.29 -3.81 9.43
N SER A 141 -6.40 -3.12 9.18
CA SER A 141 -7.32 -3.50 8.09
C SER A 141 -6.64 -3.49 6.72
N GLU A 142 -5.63 -2.62 6.55
CA GLU A 142 -4.85 -2.43 5.33
C GLU A 142 -3.37 -2.20 5.66
N ILE A 143 -2.47 -2.68 4.79
CA ILE A 143 -1.02 -2.60 5.00
C ILE A 143 -0.51 -1.15 4.94
N ASP A 144 -1.22 -0.27 4.24
CA ASP A 144 -0.90 1.16 4.14
C ASP A 144 -0.93 1.87 5.49
N LYS A 145 -1.66 1.34 6.48
CA LYS A 145 -1.60 1.85 7.86
C LYS A 145 -0.22 1.58 8.48
N ILE A 146 0.37 0.42 8.23
CA ILE A 146 1.75 0.11 8.67
C ILE A 146 2.74 0.95 7.87
N ALA A 147 2.56 1.11 6.55
CA ALA A 147 3.39 1.98 5.72
C ALA A 147 3.39 3.45 6.20
N GLY A 148 2.22 4.00 6.51
CA GLY A 148 2.06 5.38 7.00
C GLY A 148 2.56 5.62 8.44
N ILE A 149 2.79 4.56 9.22
CA ILE A 149 3.49 4.66 10.52
C ILE A 149 4.99 4.47 10.31
N ALA A 150 5.41 3.43 9.59
CA ALA A 150 6.81 3.11 9.30
C ALA A 150 7.54 4.21 8.52
N GLY A 151 6.85 4.89 7.59
CA GLY A 151 7.41 5.99 6.80
C GLY A 151 7.62 7.31 7.56
N ARG A 152 7.28 7.37 8.86
CA ARG A 152 7.53 8.56 9.69
C ARG A 152 9.01 8.61 10.07
N ALA A 153 9.61 9.80 9.98
CA ALA A 153 10.99 10.02 10.42
C ALA A 153 11.15 9.62 11.90
N GLY A 154 12.09 8.72 12.19
CA GLY A 154 12.32 8.17 13.53
C GLY A 154 11.44 6.98 13.92
N SER A 155 10.57 6.47 13.04
CA SER A 155 9.75 5.28 13.37
C SER A 155 10.57 4.02 13.54
N ILE A 156 10.44 3.40 14.72
CA ILE A 156 11.00 2.09 15.07
C ILE A 156 10.07 0.89 14.77
N LEU A 157 8.85 1.11 14.25
CA LEU A 157 7.80 0.07 14.15
C LEU A 157 8.29 -1.25 13.52
N LEU A 158 8.97 -1.22 12.37
CA LEU A 158 9.41 -2.47 11.71
C LEU A 158 10.50 -3.20 12.50
N ALA A 159 11.32 -2.50 13.28
CA ALA A 159 12.32 -3.12 14.16
C ALA A 159 11.62 -3.82 15.34
N GLU A 160 10.68 -3.13 16.00
CA GLU A 160 9.89 -3.70 17.09
C GLU A 160 9.04 -4.88 16.64
N LEU A 161 8.45 -4.84 15.44
CA LEU A 161 7.73 -5.99 14.88
C LEU A 161 8.65 -7.20 14.67
N LYS A 162 9.89 -6.99 14.18
CA LYS A 162 10.87 -8.08 14.02
C LYS A 162 11.25 -8.70 15.37
N ALA A 163 11.51 -7.88 16.39
CA ALA A 163 11.78 -8.33 17.75
C ALA A 163 10.57 -9.06 18.36
N ALA A 164 9.36 -8.49 18.22
CA ALA A 164 8.11 -9.04 18.72
C ALA A 164 7.75 -10.40 18.12
N ALA A 165 7.98 -10.61 16.82
CA ALA A 165 7.77 -11.89 16.17
C ALA A 165 8.73 -12.99 16.69
N MET A 166 9.91 -12.62 17.20
CA MET A 166 10.83 -13.56 17.86
C MET A 166 10.50 -13.73 19.35
N GLY A 167 9.90 -12.71 19.98
CA GLY A 167 9.71 -12.62 21.43
C GLY A 167 10.91 -11.98 22.15
N GLU A 168 11.75 -11.26 21.42
CA GLU A 168 12.87 -10.47 21.94
C GLU A 168 12.35 -9.29 22.81
N PRO A 169 13.21 -8.57 23.56
CA PRO A 169 12.79 -7.36 24.26
C PRO A 169 12.28 -6.30 23.27
N ILE A 170 11.21 -5.60 23.62
CA ILE A 170 10.63 -4.51 22.80
C ILE A 170 10.52 -3.20 23.57
N GLY A 171 10.62 -2.10 22.84
CA GLY A 171 10.56 -0.73 23.34
C GLY A 171 11.91 -0.04 23.50
N GLN A 172 11.92 1.05 24.27
CA GLN A 172 13.03 1.99 24.37
C GLN A 172 13.39 2.30 25.83
N ALA A 173 14.68 2.24 26.14
CA ALA A 173 15.25 2.87 27.32
C ALA A 173 15.45 4.38 27.04
N ASN A 174 14.72 5.25 27.73
CA ASN A 174 14.77 6.69 27.55
C ASN A 174 15.31 7.38 28.81
N ALA A 175 15.72 8.65 28.69
CA ALA A 175 16.33 9.40 29.80
C ALA A 175 15.36 9.73 30.95
N LYS A 176 14.06 9.49 30.77
CA LYS A 176 13.01 9.69 31.77
C LYS A 176 12.15 8.43 31.90
N GLU A 177 11.59 8.22 33.08
CA GLU A 177 10.72 7.10 33.39
C GLU A 177 9.41 7.14 32.58
N ASP A 178 8.80 8.33 32.43
CA ASP A 178 7.55 8.58 31.68
C ASP A 178 7.57 8.18 30.19
N THR A 179 8.78 8.02 29.64
CA THR A 179 9.03 7.72 28.23
C THR A 179 9.78 6.39 28.06
N THR A 180 10.18 5.75 29.15
CA THR A 180 10.85 4.44 29.12
C THR A 180 9.82 3.32 29.06
N ARG A 181 9.98 2.43 28.07
CA ARG A 181 9.10 1.28 27.82
C ARG A 181 10.00 0.10 27.58
N ILE A 182 10.11 -0.80 28.56
CA ILE A 182 10.96 -1.99 28.44
C ILE A 182 10.08 -3.19 28.74
N VAL A 183 9.75 -3.92 27.68
CA VAL A 183 9.05 -5.21 27.78
C VAL A 183 10.12 -6.30 27.66
N VAL A 184 10.17 -7.20 28.63
CA VAL A 184 11.21 -8.23 28.70
C VAL A 184 10.94 -9.32 27.65
N ALA A 185 12.01 -9.94 27.13
CA ALA A 185 11.90 -11.09 26.24
C ALA A 185 10.95 -12.16 26.81
N HIS A 186 10.10 -12.72 25.95
CA HIS A 186 9.10 -13.75 26.27
C HIS A 186 8.06 -13.40 27.37
N SER A 187 8.03 -12.17 27.89
CA SER A 187 7.08 -11.76 28.95
C SER A 187 5.69 -11.33 28.45
N TYR A 188 5.46 -11.42 27.14
CA TYR A 188 4.27 -10.92 26.45
C TYR A 188 3.84 -11.85 25.31
N ARG A 189 2.54 -11.85 24.99
CA ARG A 189 1.97 -12.54 23.83
C ARG A 189 1.42 -11.50 22.87
N MET A 190 2.14 -11.27 21.78
CA MET A 190 1.76 -10.34 20.73
C MET A 190 1.43 -11.09 19.44
N CYS A 191 0.21 -10.91 18.96
CA CYS A 191 -0.23 -11.36 17.64
C CYS A 191 -0.55 -10.16 16.75
N LEU A 192 -0.58 -10.37 15.42
CA LEU A 192 -0.80 -9.29 14.46
C LEU A 192 -1.60 -9.79 13.25
N SER A 193 -2.77 -9.18 12.99
CA SER A 193 -3.62 -9.40 11.80
C SER A 193 -3.54 -8.18 10.86
N VAL A 194 -3.06 -8.38 9.63
CA VAL A 194 -2.83 -7.30 8.65
C VAL A 194 -3.51 -7.63 7.32
N GLY A 195 -4.23 -6.69 6.72
CA GLY A 195 -4.70 -6.82 5.33
C GLY A 195 -3.59 -6.46 4.34
N ALA A 196 -3.32 -7.32 3.37
CA ALA A 196 -2.17 -7.21 2.48
C ALA A 196 -2.62 -7.17 1.01
N GLN A 197 -2.76 -5.96 0.45
CA GLN A 197 -3.16 -5.77 -0.94
C GLN A 197 -1.98 -5.95 -1.92
N PRO A 198 -2.18 -6.60 -3.08
CA PRO A 198 -1.19 -6.63 -4.15
C PRO A 198 -0.71 -5.22 -4.54
N GLY A 199 0.61 -5.03 -4.63
CA GLY A 199 1.24 -3.75 -4.95
C GLY A 199 1.46 -2.80 -3.76
N HIS A 200 0.76 -2.97 -2.64
CA HIS A 200 0.86 -2.10 -1.46
C HIS A 200 1.80 -2.67 -0.37
N THR A 201 2.15 -3.95 -0.49
CA THR A 201 2.97 -4.72 0.47
C THR A 201 4.45 -4.38 0.49
N GLY A 202 4.89 -3.37 -0.26
CA GLY A 202 6.29 -2.91 -0.33
C GLY A 202 6.89 -2.54 1.02
N VAL A 203 6.10 -2.08 2.00
CA VAL A 203 6.61 -1.81 3.37
C VAL A 203 7.15 -3.06 4.07
N LEU A 204 6.60 -4.25 3.76
CA LEU A 204 7.13 -5.52 4.29
C LEU A 204 8.18 -6.08 3.34
N PHE A 205 7.87 -6.16 2.03
CA PHE A 205 8.76 -6.83 1.07
C PHE A 205 10.06 -6.09 0.79
N ASN A 206 10.13 -4.76 0.91
CA ASN A 206 11.38 -4.02 0.67
C ASN A 206 12.38 -4.15 1.84
N ASP A 207 11.96 -4.67 3.00
CA ASP A 207 12.85 -5.04 4.11
C ASP A 207 13.38 -6.49 3.94
N THR A 208 13.80 -6.85 2.72
CA THR A 208 14.34 -8.18 2.39
C THR A 208 15.56 -8.54 3.23
N THR A 209 16.42 -7.55 3.51
CA THR A 209 17.63 -7.71 4.35
C THR A 209 17.32 -7.79 5.84
N GLY A 210 16.24 -7.15 6.30
CA GLY A 210 15.79 -7.23 7.69
C GLY A 210 14.99 -8.50 8.01
N GLY A 211 14.48 -9.20 7.00
CA GLY A 211 13.76 -10.45 7.14
C GLY A 211 12.31 -10.30 7.63
N THR A 212 11.67 -9.16 7.40
CA THR A 212 10.28 -8.94 7.84
C THR A 212 9.29 -9.90 7.18
N PRO A 213 9.28 -10.13 5.84
CA PRO A 213 8.31 -11.01 5.19
C PRO A 213 8.31 -12.46 5.69
N GLN A 214 9.47 -12.96 6.13
CA GLN A 214 9.68 -14.32 6.60
C GLN A 214 9.17 -14.54 8.05
N ARG A 215 8.77 -13.45 8.73
CA ARG A 215 8.17 -13.47 10.08
C ARG A 215 6.65 -13.36 10.06
N PHE A 216 6.02 -13.41 8.88
CA PHE A 216 4.58 -13.44 8.69
C PHE A 216 4.13 -14.75 8.03
N LEU A 217 3.00 -15.30 8.49
CA LEU A 217 2.17 -16.20 7.69
C LEU A 217 1.37 -15.38 6.67
N TRP A 218 1.09 -15.93 5.50
CA TRP A 218 0.34 -15.25 4.43
C TRP A 218 -0.95 -16.03 4.13
N ALA A 219 -2.10 -15.47 4.48
CA ALA A 219 -3.39 -16.13 4.38
C ALA A 219 -4.13 -15.72 3.09
N PRO A 220 -4.49 -16.65 2.19
CA PRO A 220 -5.26 -16.32 1.01
C PRO A 220 -6.71 -16.03 1.41
N THR A 221 -7.24 -14.88 0.98
CA THR A 221 -8.63 -14.47 1.28
C THR A 221 -9.63 -14.82 0.18
N THR A 222 -9.15 -15.31 -0.96
CA THR A 222 -9.97 -15.78 -2.08
C THR A 222 -10.26 -17.28 -1.98
N ASP A 223 -11.46 -17.67 -2.39
CA ASP A 223 -11.98 -19.04 -2.28
C ASP A 223 -12.74 -19.41 -3.56
N PRO A 224 -12.10 -20.13 -4.51
CA PRO A 224 -12.71 -20.50 -5.78
C PRO A 224 -13.86 -21.51 -5.67
N SER A 225 -13.97 -22.24 -4.56
CA SER A 225 -15.05 -23.21 -4.32
C SER A 225 -16.13 -22.69 -3.35
N MET A 226 -16.23 -21.36 -3.18
CA MET A 226 -17.26 -20.72 -2.35
C MET A 226 -18.67 -21.10 -2.84
N PRO A 227 -19.56 -21.56 -1.95
CA PRO A 227 -20.89 -22.04 -2.34
C PRO A 227 -21.85 -20.87 -2.62
N ASP A 228 -22.78 -21.06 -3.55
CA ASP A 228 -23.84 -20.08 -3.83
C ASP A 228 -24.81 -19.92 -2.65
N THR A 229 -24.99 -20.98 -1.84
CA THR A 229 -25.92 -21.03 -0.71
C THR A 229 -25.18 -21.26 0.61
N ALA A 230 -25.45 -20.43 1.61
CA ALA A 230 -24.92 -20.61 2.96
C ALA A 230 -25.56 -21.82 3.64
N THR A 231 -24.72 -22.66 4.25
CA THR A 231 -25.16 -23.63 5.25
C THR A 231 -25.40 -22.93 6.60
N GLU A 232 -26.08 -23.60 7.53
CA GLU A 232 -26.08 -23.14 8.92
C GLU A 232 -24.65 -23.21 9.50
N PRO A 233 -24.25 -22.26 10.37
CA PRO A 233 -22.97 -22.33 11.06
C PRO A 233 -22.97 -23.50 12.04
N PRO A 234 -21.87 -24.27 12.15
CA PRO A 234 -21.76 -25.29 13.18
C PRO A 234 -21.64 -24.64 14.57
N PRO A 235 -21.69 -25.44 15.66
CA PRO A 235 -21.27 -24.95 16.97
C PRO A 235 -19.83 -24.36 16.93
N PRO A 236 -19.47 -23.47 17.87
CA PRO A 236 -18.09 -23.03 18.02
C PRO A 236 -17.09 -24.18 18.16
N LEU A 237 -15.82 -23.86 17.92
CA LEU A 237 -14.71 -24.76 18.24
C LEU A 237 -14.65 -25.03 19.73
N ASP A 238 -14.03 -26.15 20.09
CA ASP A 238 -13.59 -26.31 21.47
C ASP A 238 -12.45 -25.32 21.73
N THR A 239 -12.59 -24.53 22.80
CA THR A 239 -11.61 -23.50 23.22
C THR A 239 -10.87 -23.91 24.49
N ALA A 240 -11.12 -25.12 25.01
CA ALA A 240 -10.42 -25.65 26.17
C ALA A 240 -8.92 -25.79 25.89
N LEU A 241 -8.12 -24.96 26.55
CA LEU A 241 -6.66 -25.07 26.52
C LEU A 241 -6.19 -26.28 27.35
N PRO A 242 -5.07 -26.91 26.98
CA PRO A 242 -4.48 -27.96 27.80
C PRO A 242 -4.07 -27.43 29.18
N ILE A 243 -3.98 -28.33 30.15
CA ILE A 243 -3.38 -28.02 31.45
C ILE A 243 -1.89 -27.78 31.24
N TRP A 244 -1.42 -26.63 31.74
CA TRP A 244 -0.01 -26.24 31.65
C TRP A 244 0.70 -26.61 32.95
N GLU A 245 1.76 -27.42 32.87
CA GLU A 245 2.64 -27.74 33.99
C GLU A 245 3.95 -26.95 33.84
N PRO A 246 4.18 -25.87 34.62
CA PRO A 246 5.39 -25.07 34.51
C PRO A 246 6.60 -25.80 35.09
N GLY A 247 7.77 -25.65 34.46
CA GLY A 247 9.05 -26.04 35.03
C GLY A 247 9.46 -25.17 36.22
N GLU A 248 10.62 -25.46 36.80
CA GLU A 248 11.16 -24.75 37.98
C GLU A 248 11.32 -23.23 37.78
N ASP A 249 11.48 -22.78 36.52
CA ASP A 249 11.60 -21.37 36.12
C ASP A 249 10.24 -20.72 35.75
N GLY A 250 9.13 -21.43 35.93
CA GLY A 250 7.78 -20.96 35.61
C GLY A 250 7.43 -20.96 34.11
N VAL A 251 8.29 -21.55 33.27
CA VAL A 251 8.07 -21.68 31.82
C VAL A 251 7.51 -23.06 31.49
N VAL A 252 6.60 -23.13 30.52
CA VAL A 252 5.98 -24.36 30.02
C VAL A 252 6.52 -24.58 28.61
N GLU A 253 7.25 -25.68 28.41
CA GLU A 253 7.81 -26.00 27.10
C GLU A 253 6.85 -26.88 26.29
N VAL A 254 6.60 -26.50 25.04
CA VAL A 254 5.92 -27.34 24.05
C VAL A 254 6.75 -28.60 23.82
N VAL A 255 6.13 -29.77 23.93
CA VAL A 255 6.84 -31.04 23.72
C VAL A 255 6.86 -31.36 22.22
N TYR A 256 8.02 -31.63 21.66
CA TYR A 256 8.13 -32.24 20.33
C TYR A 256 8.19 -33.76 20.51
N GLY A 257 7.09 -34.45 20.21
CA GLY A 257 6.95 -35.91 20.34
C GLY A 257 7.88 -36.66 19.37
N PRO A 258 7.71 -36.47 18.04
CA PRO A 258 8.61 -37.08 17.06
C PRO A 258 10.04 -36.54 17.19
N PRO A 259 11.07 -37.40 17.43
CA PRO A 259 12.45 -36.96 17.56
C PRO A 259 13.00 -36.31 16.27
N GLU A 260 12.41 -36.64 15.12
CA GLU A 260 12.71 -36.10 13.78
C GLU A 260 12.54 -34.58 13.73
N ILE A 261 11.63 -34.00 14.52
CA ILE A 261 11.44 -32.54 14.61
C ILE A 261 12.73 -31.89 15.13
N LYS A 262 13.27 -32.38 16.25
CA LYS A 262 14.51 -31.87 16.85
C LYS A 262 15.70 -32.08 15.90
N GLN A 263 15.78 -33.25 15.25
CA GLN A 263 16.82 -33.55 14.27
C GLN A 263 16.77 -32.60 13.06
N THR A 264 15.57 -32.32 12.53
CA THR A 264 15.36 -31.39 11.40
C THR A 264 15.80 -29.97 11.75
N ILE A 265 15.45 -29.49 12.95
CA ILE A 265 15.87 -28.16 13.46
C ILE A 265 17.39 -28.07 13.56
N VAL A 266 18.05 -29.09 14.11
CA VAL A 266 19.51 -29.13 14.26
C VAL A 266 20.21 -29.22 12.90
N ALA A 267 19.74 -30.10 11.99
CA ALA A 267 20.31 -30.26 10.65
C ALA A 267 20.23 -28.97 9.83
N ALA A 268 19.05 -28.32 9.79
CA ALA A 268 18.85 -27.06 9.10
C ALA A 268 19.72 -25.92 9.69
N HIS A 269 19.92 -25.91 11.01
CA HIS A 269 20.84 -24.95 11.63
C HIS A 269 22.30 -25.19 11.22
N ILE A 270 22.77 -26.44 11.27
CA ILE A 270 24.16 -26.80 10.92
C ILE A 270 24.45 -26.46 9.46
N ALA A 271 23.57 -26.82 8.52
CA ALA A 271 23.72 -26.49 7.12
C ALA A 271 23.89 -24.97 6.94
N ARG A 272 22.96 -24.17 7.50
CA ARG A 272 23.00 -22.70 7.42
C ARG A 272 24.30 -22.11 8.00
N GLN A 273 24.80 -22.63 9.12
CA GLN A 273 26.08 -22.16 9.72
C GLN A 273 27.31 -22.51 8.88
N ARG A 274 27.22 -23.52 8.01
CA ARG A 274 28.25 -23.87 7.02
C ARG A 274 28.15 -23.10 5.71
N GLY A 275 27.10 -22.28 5.54
CA GLY A 275 26.78 -21.63 4.26
C GLY A 275 26.07 -22.56 3.27
N GLU A 276 25.57 -23.70 3.73
CA GLU A 276 24.78 -24.66 2.95
C GLU A 276 23.29 -24.29 3.08
N GLY A 277 22.60 -24.05 1.95
CA GLY A 277 21.19 -23.65 1.92
C GLY A 277 20.95 -22.14 1.79
N ASN A 278 19.68 -21.70 1.86
CA ASN A 278 19.33 -20.29 1.74
C ASN A 278 19.21 -19.66 3.15
N ALA A 279 19.78 -18.46 3.35
CA ALA A 279 19.75 -17.76 4.63
C ALA A 279 18.32 -17.53 5.18
N LEU A 280 17.33 -17.49 4.28
CA LEU A 280 15.91 -17.32 4.60
C LEU A 280 15.26 -18.53 5.29
N ASP A 281 15.83 -19.73 5.14
CA ASP A 281 15.18 -20.99 5.49
C ASP A 281 14.99 -21.15 7.02
N GLY A 282 15.83 -20.49 7.83
CA GLY A 282 15.77 -20.58 9.30
C GLY A 282 14.53 -19.92 9.93
N HIS A 283 13.97 -18.88 9.30
CA HIS A 283 12.72 -18.26 9.79
C HIS A 283 11.49 -19.11 9.44
N ILE A 284 11.51 -19.75 8.26
CA ILE A 284 10.46 -20.66 7.79
C ILE A 284 10.32 -21.84 8.76
N LEU A 285 11.43 -22.46 9.16
CA LEU A 285 11.39 -23.61 10.08
C LEU A 285 10.89 -23.22 11.48
N LEU A 286 11.30 -22.07 12.01
CA LEU A 286 10.74 -21.57 13.28
C LEU A 286 9.24 -21.30 13.17
N MET A 287 8.78 -20.74 12.05
CA MET A 287 7.35 -20.51 11.81
C MET A 287 6.58 -21.84 11.74
N ARG A 288 7.12 -22.86 11.07
CA ARG A 288 6.55 -24.22 11.07
C ARG A 288 6.42 -24.77 12.49
N CYS A 289 7.45 -24.62 13.34
CA CYS A 289 7.38 -25.05 14.74
C CYS A 289 6.27 -24.33 15.53
N LYS A 290 6.06 -23.02 15.30
CA LYS A 290 4.93 -22.29 15.90
C LYS A 290 3.59 -22.80 15.41
N VAL A 291 3.44 -23.04 14.11
CA VAL A 291 2.20 -23.57 13.51
C VAL A 291 1.89 -24.96 14.07
N ALA A 292 2.87 -25.87 14.13
CA ALA A 292 2.69 -27.21 14.67
C ALA A 292 2.29 -27.18 16.16
N ALA A 293 2.92 -26.30 16.96
CA ALA A 293 2.54 -26.09 18.35
C ALA A 293 1.10 -25.56 18.51
N LEU A 294 0.71 -24.58 17.69
CA LEU A 294 -0.64 -24.01 17.73
C LEU A 294 -1.70 -24.98 17.21
N LEU A 295 -1.37 -25.86 16.26
CA LEU A 295 -2.21 -26.99 15.88
C LEU A 295 -2.40 -27.95 17.07
N GLY A 296 -1.34 -28.40 17.73
CA GLY A 296 -1.45 -29.26 18.92
C GLY A 296 -2.32 -28.63 20.00
N ILE A 297 -2.10 -27.35 20.32
CA ILE A 297 -2.84 -26.60 21.33
C ILE A 297 -4.32 -26.41 20.95
N MET A 298 -4.63 -26.14 19.68
CA MET A 298 -6.02 -26.06 19.18
C MET A 298 -6.77 -27.39 19.33
N HIS A 299 -6.06 -28.52 19.42
CA HIS A 299 -6.60 -29.85 19.72
C HIS A 299 -6.37 -30.27 21.18
N GLY A 300 -6.14 -29.33 22.11
CA GLY A 300 -6.03 -29.59 23.55
C GLY A 300 -4.74 -30.30 23.98
N ARG A 301 -3.64 -30.17 23.23
CA ARG A 301 -2.33 -30.82 23.53
C ARG A 301 -1.20 -29.81 23.73
N VAL A 302 -0.31 -30.09 24.69
CA VAL A 302 1.00 -29.42 24.82
C VAL A 302 2.08 -30.09 23.94
N GLU A 303 1.83 -31.32 23.52
CA GLU A 303 2.70 -32.09 22.63
C GLU A 303 2.31 -31.92 21.16
N VAL A 304 3.31 -31.59 20.34
CA VAL A 304 3.27 -31.69 18.88
C VAL A 304 3.53 -33.13 18.49
N ASN A 305 2.50 -33.81 17.96
CA ASN A 305 2.64 -35.16 17.42
C ASN A 305 3.03 -35.13 15.92
N GLN A 306 3.13 -36.31 15.30
CA GLN A 306 3.48 -36.43 13.88
C GLN A 306 2.47 -35.74 12.95
N TRP A 307 1.17 -35.91 13.22
CA TRP A 307 0.10 -35.28 12.43
C TRP A 307 0.13 -33.75 12.54
N ASP A 308 0.34 -33.19 13.74
CA ASP A 308 0.49 -31.74 13.93
C ASP A 308 1.71 -31.19 13.15
N TRP A 309 2.79 -31.98 13.08
CA TRP A 309 3.98 -31.64 12.32
C TRP A 309 3.75 -31.71 10.80
N ASP A 310 3.07 -32.74 10.30
CA ASP A 310 2.79 -32.90 8.86
C ASP A 310 1.79 -31.85 8.37
N MET A 311 0.67 -31.66 9.09
CA MET A 311 -0.31 -30.61 8.79
C MET A 311 0.34 -29.21 8.82
N SER A 312 1.32 -28.96 9.70
CA SER A 312 2.06 -27.68 9.69
C SER A 312 2.86 -27.45 8.40
N ALA A 313 3.25 -28.50 7.68
CA ALA A 313 3.93 -28.35 6.38
C ALA A 313 2.98 -27.80 5.32
N GLU A 314 1.75 -28.32 5.24
CA GLU A 314 0.72 -27.84 4.31
C GLU A 314 0.33 -26.39 4.57
N VAL A 315 0.14 -26.01 5.84
CA VAL A 315 -0.10 -24.61 6.23
C VAL A 315 1.03 -23.68 5.78
N MET A 316 2.29 -24.14 5.90
CA MET A 316 3.45 -23.37 5.43
C MET A 316 3.53 -23.30 3.90
N ALA A 317 3.12 -24.34 3.19
CA ALA A 317 3.02 -24.33 1.71
C ALA A 317 1.97 -23.34 1.22
N VAL A 318 0.77 -23.31 1.83
CA VAL A 318 -0.28 -22.30 1.56
C VAL A 318 0.25 -20.89 1.78
N SER A 319 0.98 -20.67 2.87
CA SER A 319 1.60 -19.38 3.16
C SER A 319 2.63 -18.98 2.11
N GLU A 320 3.49 -19.91 1.66
CA GLU A 320 4.53 -19.60 0.67
C GLU A 320 3.96 -19.38 -0.74
N GLN A 321 2.95 -20.17 -1.16
CA GLN A 321 2.23 -19.93 -2.42
C GLN A 321 1.55 -18.56 -2.40
N THR A 322 0.78 -18.26 -1.34
CA THR A 322 0.07 -16.98 -1.18
C THR A 322 1.05 -15.79 -1.23
N ARG A 323 2.20 -15.91 -0.56
CA ARG A 323 3.26 -14.90 -0.58
C ARG A 323 3.83 -14.70 -1.99
N THR A 324 4.02 -15.77 -2.74
CA THR A 324 4.57 -15.76 -4.11
C THR A 324 3.58 -15.13 -5.08
N GLU A 325 2.32 -15.57 -5.07
CA GLU A 325 1.24 -14.99 -5.88
C GLU A 325 1.08 -13.48 -5.63
N LEU A 326 1.18 -13.05 -4.38
CA LEU A 326 1.07 -11.64 -3.99
C LEU A 326 2.20 -10.76 -4.56
N VAL A 327 3.42 -11.29 -4.62
CA VAL A 327 4.59 -10.63 -5.24
C VAL A 327 4.44 -10.59 -6.77
N ASP A 328 4.00 -11.70 -7.37
CA ASP A 328 3.74 -11.78 -8.82
C ASP A 328 2.63 -10.83 -9.27
N HIS A 329 1.52 -10.79 -8.53
CA HIS A 329 0.42 -9.85 -8.78
C HIS A 329 0.86 -8.40 -8.60
N GLY A 330 1.67 -8.09 -7.57
CA GLY A 330 2.26 -6.76 -7.39
C GLY A 330 3.15 -6.35 -8.56
N THR A 331 3.99 -7.27 -9.05
CA THR A 331 4.88 -7.04 -10.19
C THR A 331 4.09 -6.80 -11.49
N LYS A 332 3.09 -7.65 -11.78
CA LYS A 332 2.19 -7.49 -12.93
C LYS A 332 1.41 -6.17 -12.88
N ALA A 333 0.92 -5.77 -11.70
CA ALA A 333 0.23 -4.50 -11.51
C ALA A 333 1.14 -3.28 -11.74
N ALA A 334 2.38 -3.31 -11.25
CA ALA A 334 3.35 -2.24 -11.45
C ALA A 334 3.73 -2.05 -12.94
N ILE A 335 3.92 -3.14 -13.68
CA ILE A 335 4.18 -3.11 -15.14
C ILE A 335 3.01 -2.49 -15.89
N GLU A 336 1.77 -2.92 -15.59
CA GLU A 336 0.57 -2.40 -16.23
C GLU A 336 0.32 -0.92 -15.88
N GLN A 337 0.61 -0.49 -14.66
CA GLN A 337 0.55 0.93 -14.29
C GLN A 337 1.58 1.75 -15.07
N ALA A 338 2.84 1.29 -15.15
CA ALA A 338 3.89 1.98 -15.90
C ALA A 338 3.54 2.10 -17.40
N ARG A 339 2.90 1.08 -17.99
CA ARG A 339 2.37 1.12 -19.36
C ARG A 339 1.32 2.22 -19.53
N ARG A 340 0.30 2.27 -18.66
CA ARG A 340 -0.77 3.28 -18.68
C ARG A 340 -0.24 4.71 -18.50
N GLU A 341 0.74 4.89 -17.60
CA GLU A 341 1.38 6.20 -17.40
C GLU A 341 2.20 6.63 -18.63
N GLY A 342 2.90 5.69 -19.28
CA GLY A 342 3.59 5.90 -20.55
C GLY A 342 2.64 6.33 -21.67
N GLU A 343 1.53 5.61 -21.85
CA GLU A 343 0.50 5.90 -22.85
C GLU A 343 -0.15 7.28 -22.62
N LYS A 344 -0.54 7.58 -21.37
CA LYS A 344 -1.07 8.89 -21.00
C LYS A 344 -0.08 10.02 -21.30
N ARG A 345 1.21 9.82 -21.00
CA ARG A 345 2.28 10.79 -21.28
C ARG A 345 2.52 10.96 -22.78
N ALA A 346 2.46 9.88 -23.57
CA ALA A 346 2.56 9.95 -25.03
C ALA A 346 1.41 10.76 -25.64
N ALA A 347 0.15 10.45 -25.26
CA ALA A 347 -1.03 11.16 -25.74
C ALA A 347 -1.02 12.66 -25.37
N ILE A 348 -0.56 13.02 -24.16
CA ILE A 348 -0.38 14.43 -23.76
C ILE A 348 0.67 15.13 -24.64
N ASN A 349 1.82 14.49 -24.89
CA ASN A 349 2.88 15.07 -25.72
C ASN A 349 2.41 15.27 -27.18
N GLU A 350 1.67 14.30 -27.73
CA GLU A 350 1.10 14.36 -29.08
C GLU A 350 0.04 15.46 -29.21
N ALA A 351 -0.86 15.58 -28.22
CA ALA A 351 -1.83 16.68 -28.17
C ALA A 351 -1.15 18.06 -28.06
N GLN A 352 -0.08 18.19 -27.27
CA GLN A 352 0.72 19.41 -27.19
C GLN A 352 1.45 19.73 -28.51
N ALA A 353 1.96 18.70 -29.21
CA ALA A 353 2.60 18.87 -30.51
C ALA A 353 1.59 19.37 -31.56
N ARG A 354 0.43 18.72 -31.68
CA ARG A 354 -0.67 19.17 -32.56
C ARG A 354 -1.11 20.61 -32.26
N TYR A 355 -1.35 20.94 -31.00
CA TYR A 355 -1.74 22.30 -30.61
C TYR A 355 -0.66 23.35 -30.97
N ALA A 356 0.62 23.00 -30.81
CA ALA A 356 1.72 23.88 -31.17
C ALA A 356 1.85 24.05 -32.70
N LEU A 357 1.65 22.99 -33.48
CA LEU A 357 1.59 23.00 -34.94
C LEU A 357 0.45 23.91 -35.45
N GLU A 358 -0.78 23.69 -34.98
CA GLU A 358 -1.95 24.52 -35.30
C GLU A 358 -1.74 25.99 -34.92
N SER A 359 -1.16 26.25 -33.74
CA SER A 359 -0.82 27.62 -33.33
C SER A 359 0.22 28.25 -34.27
N VAL A 360 1.14 27.48 -34.83
CA VAL A 360 2.12 27.93 -35.84
C VAL A 360 1.43 28.20 -37.18
N LYS A 361 0.56 27.30 -37.67
CA LYS A 361 -0.26 27.49 -38.88
C LYS A 361 -1.05 28.80 -38.82
N ALA A 362 -1.84 28.99 -37.76
CA ALA A 362 -2.60 30.22 -37.52
C ALA A 362 -1.71 31.49 -37.40
N SER A 363 -0.45 31.34 -37.00
CA SER A 363 0.50 32.47 -36.95
C SER A 363 1.09 32.80 -38.32
N ILE A 364 1.40 31.79 -39.13
CA ILE A 364 1.87 31.96 -40.52
C ILE A 364 0.78 32.66 -41.34
N VAL A 365 -0.47 32.19 -41.28
CA VAL A 365 -1.62 32.80 -41.97
C VAL A 365 -1.76 34.28 -41.59
N ARG A 366 -1.73 34.60 -40.29
CA ARG A 366 -1.76 35.98 -39.78
C ARG A 366 -0.55 36.83 -40.21
N PHE A 367 0.63 36.24 -40.37
CA PHE A 367 1.82 36.97 -40.85
C PHE A 367 1.79 37.22 -42.37
N LEU A 368 1.04 36.42 -43.14
CA LEU A 368 0.84 36.57 -44.58
C LEU A 368 -0.37 37.45 -44.94
N ALA A 369 -1.26 37.73 -43.99
CA ALA A 369 -2.38 38.66 -44.16
C ALA A 369 -1.93 40.11 -44.47
N VAL A 370 -0.67 40.47 -44.18
CA VAL A 370 -0.07 41.77 -44.54
C VAL A 370 0.69 41.74 -45.87
N GLY A 371 0.50 40.69 -46.68
CA GLY A 371 1.14 40.50 -47.98
C GLY A 371 2.28 39.47 -47.95
N GLU A 372 2.84 39.22 -49.13
CA GLU A 372 3.81 38.15 -49.39
C GLU A 372 5.12 38.30 -48.58
N GLN A 373 5.53 37.25 -47.86
CA GLN A 373 6.73 37.24 -47.01
C GLN A 373 7.72 36.13 -47.41
N ALA A 374 9.01 36.32 -47.14
CA ALA A 374 10.01 35.26 -47.29
C ALA A 374 9.91 34.22 -46.16
N GLY A 375 10.16 32.95 -46.45
CA GLY A 375 10.09 31.86 -45.46
C GLY A 375 11.00 32.09 -44.23
N GLY A 376 12.19 32.64 -44.44
CA GLY A 376 13.11 33.02 -43.36
C GLY A 376 12.55 34.08 -42.41
N ASP A 377 11.76 35.03 -42.93
CA ASP A 377 11.12 36.08 -42.11
C ASP A 377 9.97 35.52 -41.27
N LEU A 378 9.15 34.64 -41.86
CA LEU A 378 8.09 33.94 -41.13
C LEU A 378 8.68 33.09 -39.99
N LYS A 379 9.70 32.28 -40.27
CA LYS A 379 10.39 31.45 -39.27
C LYS A 379 11.07 32.32 -38.20
N ARG A 380 11.61 33.48 -38.56
CA ARG A 380 12.18 34.46 -37.63
C ARG A 380 11.12 35.02 -36.67
N ARG A 381 9.98 35.48 -37.21
CA ARG A 381 8.85 36.10 -36.46
C ARG A 381 8.17 35.16 -35.45
N LEU A 382 8.25 33.84 -35.62
CA LEU A 382 7.76 32.86 -34.63
C LEU A 382 8.53 32.85 -33.29
N GLY A 383 9.71 33.48 -33.23
CA GLY A 383 10.58 33.53 -32.06
C GLY A 383 11.42 32.26 -31.87
N SER A 384 12.63 32.39 -31.31
CA SER A 384 13.51 31.26 -31.00
C SER A 384 13.18 30.60 -29.65
N SER A 385 12.79 31.39 -28.65
CA SER A 385 12.61 30.96 -27.26
C SER A 385 11.39 30.08 -26.99
N THR A 386 10.42 30.06 -27.90
CA THR A 386 9.14 29.35 -27.74
C THR A 386 9.15 27.92 -28.27
N GLY A 387 10.26 27.46 -28.88
CA GLY A 387 10.36 26.14 -29.52
C GLY A 387 9.49 25.96 -30.77
N ARG A 388 8.69 26.96 -31.16
CA ARG A 388 7.70 26.92 -32.25
C ARG A 388 8.32 26.71 -33.64
N ARG A 389 9.57 27.16 -33.85
CA ARG A 389 10.29 27.04 -35.13
C ARG A 389 10.47 25.61 -35.63
N LYS A 390 10.41 24.60 -34.75
CA LYS A 390 10.53 23.18 -35.14
C LYS A 390 9.34 22.67 -35.96
N PHE A 391 8.17 23.26 -35.76
CA PHE A 391 6.94 22.95 -36.50
C PHE A 391 6.76 23.82 -37.75
N PHE A 392 7.73 24.68 -38.09
CA PHE A 392 7.55 25.64 -39.20
C PHE A 392 7.49 24.96 -40.57
N ASP A 393 8.40 24.03 -40.83
CA ASP A 393 8.51 23.40 -42.15
C ASP A 393 7.31 22.45 -42.40
N GLU A 394 6.86 21.76 -41.35
CA GLU A 394 5.62 20.96 -41.30
C GLU A 394 4.36 21.83 -41.51
N ALA A 395 4.21 22.93 -40.76
CA ALA A 395 3.09 23.85 -40.92
C ALA A 395 3.00 24.50 -42.31
N ILE A 396 4.15 24.75 -42.97
CA ILE A 396 4.18 25.25 -44.35
C ILE A 396 3.71 24.18 -45.33
N ALA A 397 4.09 22.91 -45.14
CA ALA A 397 3.62 21.82 -45.98
C ALA A 397 2.10 21.63 -45.85
N GLU A 398 1.58 21.51 -44.62
CA GLU A 398 0.12 21.37 -44.40
C GLU A 398 -0.67 22.56 -44.97
N LEU A 399 -0.22 23.80 -44.77
CA LEU A 399 -0.93 24.97 -45.32
C LEU A 399 -0.90 25.05 -46.87
N ILE A 400 0.06 24.40 -47.53
CA ILE A 400 0.08 24.28 -49.00
C ILE A 400 -0.89 23.19 -49.44
N ASP A 401 -0.88 22.02 -48.79
CA ASP A 401 -1.80 20.91 -49.09
C ASP A 401 -3.27 21.28 -48.81
N GLU A 402 -3.52 22.08 -47.76
CA GLU A 402 -4.80 22.70 -47.42
C GLU A 402 -5.22 23.80 -48.42
N ASN A 403 -4.36 24.18 -49.38
CA ASN A 403 -4.54 25.29 -50.31
C ASN A 403 -4.81 26.65 -49.62
N ALA A 404 -4.27 26.84 -48.41
CA ALA A 404 -4.34 28.11 -47.68
C ALA A 404 -3.23 29.09 -48.12
N ILE A 405 -2.06 28.57 -48.52
CA ILE A 405 -0.92 29.36 -49.00
C ILE A 405 -0.31 28.78 -50.28
N GLU A 406 0.29 29.65 -51.10
CA GLU A 406 1.06 29.24 -52.29
C GLU A 406 2.55 29.66 -52.19
N PRO A 407 3.49 28.83 -52.71
CA PRO A 407 4.90 29.18 -52.79
C PRO A 407 5.25 29.96 -54.07
N VAL A 408 5.63 31.22 -53.90
CA VAL A 408 6.15 32.10 -54.97
C VAL A 408 7.67 31.95 -55.05
N ARG A 409 8.17 31.39 -56.16
CA ARG A 409 9.62 31.27 -56.41
C ARG A 409 10.19 32.60 -56.89
N VAL A 410 11.22 33.11 -56.22
CA VAL A 410 11.95 34.33 -56.60
C VAL A 410 13.45 34.08 -56.69
N THR A 411 14.17 34.95 -57.40
CA THR A 411 15.64 34.95 -57.40
C THR A 411 16.17 35.18 -55.99
N GLY A 412 16.70 34.12 -55.37
CA GLY A 412 17.22 34.14 -54.00
C GLY A 412 16.38 33.42 -52.94
N GLY A 413 15.24 32.80 -53.30
CA GLY A 413 14.53 31.89 -52.38
C GLY A 413 13.04 31.69 -52.65
N THR A 414 12.34 31.13 -51.68
CA THR A 414 10.88 30.94 -51.70
C THR A 414 10.20 31.98 -50.80
N ARG A 415 9.21 32.67 -51.37
CA ARG A 415 8.27 33.53 -50.67
C ARG A 415 6.90 32.84 -50.63
N TYR A 416 6.05 33.23 -49.68
CA TYR A 416 4.73 32.65 -49.49
C TYR A 416 3.67 33.74 -49.47
N ARG A 417 2.47 33.42 -49.95
CA ARG A 417 1.30 34.31 -50.00
C ARG A 417 0.04 33.53 -49.64
N LEU A 418 -0.95 34.18 -49.03
CA LEU A 418 -2.29 33.60 -48.87
C LEU A 418 -2.96 33.45 -50.24
N ILE A 419 -3.53 32.27 -50.51
CA ILE A 419 -4.41 32.10 -51.66
C ILE A 419 -5.71 32.86 -51.36
N HIS A 420 -6.06 33.85 -52.20
CA HIS A 420 -7.33 34.57 -52.06
C HIS A 420 -8.49 33.70 -52.56
N CYS A 421 -9.24 33.12 -51.63
CA CYS A 421 -10.61 32.71 -51.92
C CYS A 421 -11.44 33.96 -52.24
N GLY A 422 -11.93 34.05 -53.48
CA GLY A 422 -12.79 35.16 -53.90
C GLY A 422 -14.08 35.20 -53.06
N HIS A 423 -14.49 36.39 -52.65
CA HIS A 423 -15.79 36.60 -52.03
C HIS A 423 -16.90 36.21 -53.02
N GLY A 424 -17.58 35.10 -52.74
CA GLY A 424 -18.99 34.93 -53.11
C GLY A 424 -19.83 35.66 -52.07
N ASP A 425 -20.69 36.57 -52.52
CA ASP A 425 -21.50 37.44 -51.67
C ASP A 425 -22.53 36.64 -50.85
N GLN A 426 -22.44 36.69 -49.51
CA GLN A 426 -23.58 36.41 -48.62
C GLN A 426 -23.57 37.36 -47.42
N THR A 427 -24.38 38.40 -47.53
CA THR A 427 -24.83 39.21 -46.41
C THR A 427 -25.74 38.37 -45.50
N GLY A 428 -25.41 38.25 -44.21
CA GLY A 428 -26.22 37.52 -43.24
C GLY A 428 -25.79 37.75 -41.80
N HIS A 429 -26.54 38.57 -41.06
CA HIS A 429 -26.32 38.78 -39.63
C HIS A 429 -26.50 37.48 -38.82
N PRO A 430 -25.71 37.24 -37.76
CA PRO A 430 -26.10 36.33 -36.70
C PRO A 430 -27.07 37.05 -35.74
N THR A 431 -28.37 36.93 -35.98
CA THR A 431 -29.42 37.35 -35.03
C THR A 431 -29.78 36.22 -34.07
N ASN A 432 -29.61 36.44 -32.77
CA ASN A 432 -30.18 35.59 -31.73
C ASN A 432 -31.71 35.76 -31.65
N SER A 433 -32.50 34.68 -31.68
CA SER A 433 -33.83 34.66 -31.05
C SER A 433 -34.41 33.26 -30.81
N HIS A 434 -35.02 33.13 -29.63
CA HIS A 434 -35.56 31.96 -28.94
C HIS A 434 -36.87 31.30 -29.51
N VAL A 435 -36.94 29.95 -29.42
CA VAL A 435 -37.96 29.13 -28.67
C VAL A 435 -39.46 28.97 -29.12
N LYS A 436 -39.88 27.67 -29.18
CA LYS A 436 -41.23 27.01 -28.99
C LYS A 436 -42.38 27.08 -30.03
N ALA A 437 -42.80 25.90 -30.51
CA ALA A 437 -44.09 25.18 -30.26
C ALA A 437 -44.13 23.96 -31.23
N GLY A 438 -44.31 22.68 -30.86
CA GLY A 438 -45.51 22.02 -30.32
C GLY A 438 -46.18 21.15 -31.43
N ASP A 439 -46.92 20.05 -31.18
CA ASP A 439 -47.10 19.27 -29.94
C ASP A 439 -47.81 17.90 -30.25
N ARG A 440 -47.25 16.75 -29.78
CA ARG A 440 -47.95 15.57 -29.17
C ARG A 440 -48.86 14.59 -29.96
N PRO A 441 -49.32 13.43 -29.37
CA PRO A 441 -48.93 12.74 -28.10
C PRO A 441 -48.64 11.20 -28.19
N GLY A 442 -48.14 10.56 -27.11
CA GLY A 442 -48.20 9.09 -26.90
C GLY A 442 -47.37 8.52 -25.71
N HIS A 443 -48.01 7.80 -24.77
CA HIS A 443 -47.47 7.17 -23.52
C HIS A 443 -46.28 6.17 -23.69
N GLY A 444 -45.50 5.83 -22.65
CA GLY A 444 -45.54 6.23 -21.22
C GLY A 444 -44.48 5.52 -20.32
N ASP A 445 -44.43 5.89 -19.03
CA ASP A 445 -43.82 5.29 -17.79
C ASP A 445 -42.74 4.17 -17.90
N HIS A 446 -41.62 4.15 -17.16
CA HIS A 446 -41.02 4.91 -16.03
C HIS A 446 -39.47 4.64 -16.06
N GLY A 447 -38.54 5.18 -15.25
CA GLY A 447 -38.58 6.16 -14.15
C GLY A 447 -37.56 5.82 -13.02
N GLY A 448 -36.36 6.45 -12.97
CA GLY A 448 -35.30 6.13 -11.99
C GLY A 448 -34.07 7.08 -11.96
N SER A 449 -34.05 7.97 -10.96
CA SER A 449 -33.01 8.95 -10.53
C SER A 449 -31.52 8.76 -10.92
N ALA A 450 -30.90 9.83 -11.44
CA ALA A 450 -29.53 10.25 -11.09
C ALA A 450 -29.35 11.79 -11.30
N THR A 451 -28.62 12.45 -10.40
CA THR A 451 -28.35 13.90 -10.38
C THR A 451 -27.11 14.29 -11.19
N ASP A 452 -27.17 15.41 -11.91
CA ASP A 452 -26.03 16.03 -12.60
C ASP A 452 -25.82 17.48 -12.08
N PRO A 453 -24.59 17.90 -11.72
CA PRO A 453 -24.36 19.20 -11.09
C PRO A 453 -23.73 20.21 -12.05
N ASP A 454 -24.47 21.24 -12.44
CA ASP A 454 -23.89 22.39 -13.13
C ASP A 454 -24.49 23.71 -12.63
N ASN A 455 -23.72 24.43 -11.80
CA ASN A 455 -23.89 25.87 -11.62
C ASN A 455 -22.58 26.47 -11.10
N HIS A 456 -21.87 27.20 -11.95
CA HIS A 456 -21.27 28.53 -11.69
C HIS A 456 -20.26 28.87 -12.81
N GLN A 457 -20.74 29.60 -13.82
CA GLN A 457 -19.92 30.55 -14.57
C GLN A 457 -20.26 31.98 -14.12
N GLU A 458 -19.41 32.94 -14.53
CA GLU A 458 -19.33 34.35 -14.09
C GLU A 458 -18.51 34.52 -12.78
N GLU A 459 -17.43 35.33 -12.71
CA GLU A 459 -16.82 36.26 -13.67
C GLU A 459 -15.29 36.04 -13.79
N LYS A 460 -14.69 36.34 -14.95
CA LYS A 460 -13.23 36.48 -15.10
C LYS A 460 -12.85 37.72 -15.92
N ALA A 461 -12.79 38.87 -15.25
CA ALA A 461 -12.04 40.02 -15.72
C ALA A 461 -10.52 39.82 -15.51
N GLY A 462 -9.70 40.37 -16.40
CA GLY A 462 -8.30 39.95 -16.55
C GLY A 462 -7.29 40.59 -15.60
N LYS A 463 -6.32 39.78 -15.17
CA LYS A 463 -4.94 40.20 -14.87
C LYS A 463 -4.01 39.02 -15.15
N ALA A 464 -2.87 39.28 -15.81
CA ALA A 464 -1.87 38.24 -16.05
C ALA A 464 -1.23 37.84 -14.71
N THR A 465 -1.66 36.71 -14.15
CA THR A 465 -1.13 36.22 -12.88
C THR A 465 0.31 35.75 -13.06
N LEU A 466 1.19 36.18 -12.15
CA LEU A 466 2.52 35.59 -12.02
C LEU A 466 2.37 34.08 -11.74
N SER A 467 3.41 33.28 -12.01
CA SER A 467 3.40 31.90 -11.50
C SER A 467 3.38 31.92 -9.97
N CYS A 468 2.70 30.96 -9.34
CA CYS A 468 2.57 30.89 -7.87
C CYS A 468 3.93 31.02 -7.16
N GLN A 469 4.99 30.41 -7.72
CA GLN A 469 6.36 30.60 -7.25
C GLN A 469 6.82 32.06 -7.27
N LYS A 470 6.68 32.76 -8.41
CA LYS A 470 7.12 34.15 -8.54
C LYS A 470 6.33 35.09 -7.63
N TRP A 471 5.01 34.86 -7.50
CA TRP A 471 4.18 35.60 -6.55
C TRP A 471 4.64 35.38 -5.11
N PHE A 472 4.87 34.11 -4.72
CA PHE A 472 5.33 33.76 -3.37
C PHE A 472 6.70 34.38 -3.07
N ASP A 473 7.64 34.29 -4.01
CA ASP A 473 8.98 34.85 -3.86
C ASP A 473 8.96 36.38 -3.73
N GLN A 474 8.11 37.06 -4.52
CA GLN A 474 7.88 38.50 -4.42
C GLN A 474 7.23 38.88 -3.08
N HIS A 475 6.17 38.19 -2.66
CA HIS A 475 5.47 38.50 -1.41
C HIS A 475 6.34 38.33 -0.16
N ILE A 476 7.25 37.34 -0.16
CA ILE A 476 8.25 37.20 0.91
C ILE A 476 9.29 38.33 0.85
N ALA A 477 9.75 38.72 -0.34
CA ALA A 477 10.71 39.82 -0.48
C ALA A 477 10.13 41.18 -0.04
N GLU A 478 8.86 41.43 -0.31
CA GLU A 478 8.14 42.63 0.15
C GLU A 478 8.07 42.70 1.69
N ARG A 479 7.83 41.58 2.37
CA ARG A 479 7.83 41.48 3.84
C ARG A 479 9.21 41.71 4.46
N VAL A 480 10.24 41.12 3.85
CA VAL A 480 11.65 41.36 4.22
C VAL A 480 12.01 42.83 4.08
N ALA A 481 11.62 43.47 2.97
CA ALA A 481 11.84 44.90 2.74
C ALA A 481 11.06 45.80 3.73
N ALA A 482 9.92 45.33 4.26
CA ALA A 482 9.18 45.96 5.35
C ALA A 482 9.80 45.73 6.75
N GLY A 483 10.91 44.98 6.85
CA GLY A 483 11.61 44.71 8.11
C GLY A 483 11.09 43.50 8.89
N GLU A 484 10.22 42.67 8.31
CA GLU A 484 9.72 41.45 8.97
C GLU A 484 10.81 40.36 9.01
N THR A 485 11.22 39.94 10.21
CA THR A 485 12.18 38.84 10.42
C THR A 485 11.52 37.48 10.65
N ILE A 486 10.21 37.48 10.96
CA ILE A 486 9.34 36.30 11.15
C ILE A 486 7.95 36.56 10.55
N VAL A 487 7.29 35.53 10.03
CA VAL A 487 5.93 35.60 9.48
C VAL A 487 5.10 34.37 9.87
N GLU A 488 3.81 34.53 10.16
CA GLU A 488 2.89 33.41 10.37
C GLU A 488 2.56 32.72 9.04
N SER A 489 2.62 31.39 8.98
CA SER A 489 2.38 30.66 7.73
C SER A 489 0.99 30.93 7.15
N SER A 490 -0.03 30.98 8.00
CA SER A 490 -1.42 31.25 7.60
C SER A 490 -1.53 32.56 6.83
N ALA A 491 -0.93 33.65 7.32
CA ALA A 491 -0.97 34.95 6.65
C ALA A 491 -0.43 34.92 5.21
N VAL A 492 0.58 34.08 4.93
CA VAL A 492 1.11 33.89 3.56
C VAL A 492 0.17 33.03 2.69
N TYR A 493 -0.44 31.98 3.24
CA TYR A 493 -1.44 31.17 2.53
C TYR A 493 -2.72 31.97 2.23
N ASP A 494 -3.19 32.76 3.19
CA ASP A 494 -4.38 33.61 3.07
C ASP A 494 -4.19 34.67 1.97
N ALA A 495 -3.03 35.34 1.95
CA ALA A 495 -2.65 36.25 0.87
C ALA A 495 -2.54 35.54 -0.48
N GLY A 496 -2.03 34.31 -0.51
CA GLY A 496 -1.92 33.49 -1.72
C GLY A 496 -3.27 33.08 -2.30
N ARG A 497 -4.24 32.72 -1.44
CA ARG A 497 -5.62 32.44 -1.87
C ARG A 497 -6.32 33.71 -2.36
N ALA A 498 -6.12 34.85 -1.70
CA ALA A 498 -6.61 36.14 -2.18
C ALA A 498 -6.01 36.55 -3.54
N ALA A 499 -4.78 36.13 -3.84
CA ALA A 499 -4.14 36.31 -5.15
C ALA A 499 -4.54 35.24 -6.21
N GLY A 500 -5.44 34.31 -5.88
CA GLY A 500 -5.99 33.31 -6.80
C GLY A 500 -5.20 32.00 -6.90
N TYR A 501 -4.31 31.69 -5.95
CA TYR A 501 -3.53 30.45 -5.92
C TYR A 501 -4.12 29.42 -4.95
N SER A 502 -4.04 28.13 -5.31
CA SER A 502 -4.50 27.03 -4.43
C SER A 502 -3.47 26.72 -3.34
N ASP A 503 -3.92 26.25 -2.17
CA ASP A 503 -3.04 25.88 -1.05
C ASP A 503 -1.97 24.84 -1.44
N GLY A 504 -2.32 23.89 -2.32
CA GLY A 504 -1.36 22.93 -2.88
C GLY A 504 -0.24 23.59 -3.70
N SER A 505 -0.57 24.63 -4.49
CA SER A 505 0.44 25.37 -5.25
C SER A 505 1.34 26.23 -4.35
N LEU A 506 0.76 26.82 -3.30
CA LEU A 506 1.49 27.61 -2.29
C LEU A 506 2.40 26.72 -1.43
N TYR A 507 1.97 25.50 -1.10
CA TYR A 507 2.79 24.49 -0.44
C TYR A 507 3.98 24.06 -1.31
N VAL A 508 3.77 23.86 -2.61
CA VAL A 508 4.86 23.58 -3.57
C VAL A 508 5.81 24.77 -3.73
N ALA A 509 5.30 26.01 -3.68
CA ALA A 509 6.15 27.22 -3.70
C ALA A 509 7.03 27.32 -2.43
N LYS A 510 6.44 27.06 -1.26
CA LYS A 510 7.14 27.05 0.02
C LYS A 510 8.19 25.95 0.12
N THR A 511 7.93 24.73 -0.36
CA THR A 511 8.88 23.61 -0.24
C THR A 511 10.15 23.81 -1.08
N LYS A 512 10.10 24.66 -2.12
CA LYS A 512 11.27 25.08 -2.89
C LYS A 512 12.14 26.12 -2.16
N ARG A 513 11.55 26.91 -1.24
CA ARG A 513 12.24 27.92 -0.42
C ARG A 513 12.78 27.31 0.88
N ARG A 514 13.86 26.53 0.77
CA ARG A 514 14.59 25.91 1.91
C ARG A 514 15.29 26.91 2.82
N ASP A 515 15.50 28.12 2.33
CA ASP A 515 15.94 29.33 3.03
C ASP A 515 14.90 29.87 4.03
N ILE A 516 13.65 29.38 4.00
CA ILE A 516 12.58 29.77 4.94
C ILE A 516 12.29 28.61 5.93
N PRO A 517 13.07 28.48 7.03
CA PRO A 517 12.83 27.46 8.05
C PRO A 517 11.63 27.81 8.92
N VAL A 518 11.05 26.79 9.57
CA VAL A 518 10.03 26.98 10.61
C VAL A 518 10.71 27.45 11.89
N ALA A 519 10.24 28.55 12.48
CA ALA A 519 10.79 29.15 13.69
C ALA A 519 10.12 28.60 14.97
N ASP A 520 8.78 28.49 14.97
CA ASP A 520 7.97 27.96 16.07
C ASP A 520 6.78 27.15 15.50
N ARG A 521 6.29 26.17 16.27
CA ARG A 521 5.14 25.30 15.91
C ARG A 521 4.06 25.38 16.99
N ARG A 522 3.11 26.31 16.84
CA ARG A 522 2.00 26.54 17.78
C ARG A 522 0.83 25.60 17.54
N GLY A 523 1.07 24.30 17.67
CA GLY A 523 0.05 23.25 17.69
C GLY A 523 -0.89 23.28 16.48
N ARG A 524 -2.20 23.11 16.73
CA ARG A 524 -3.25 22.99 15.69
C ARG A 524 -3.56 24.26 14.89
N LYS A 525 -2.92 25.41 15.16
CA LYS A 525 -3.34 26.72 14.58
C LYS A 525 -2.35 27.37 13.61
N GLY A 526 -1.16 26.81 13.41
CA GLY A 526 -0.18 27.33 12.45
C GLY A 526 1.27 27.16 12.88
N CYS A 527 2.19 27.54 12.00
CA CYS A 527 3.62 27.61 12.32
C CYS A 527 4.20 28.94 11.84
N THR A 528 5.12 29.52 12.60
CA THR A 528 5.85 30.70 12.15
C THR A 528 7.04 30.29 11.29
N TRP A 529 7.36 31.11 10.31
CA TRP A 529 8.53 30.99 9.45
C TRP A 529 9.54 32.09 9.79
N SER A 530 10.83 31.76 9.78
CA SER A 530 11.89 32.77 9.88
C SER A 530 12.28 33.25 8.50
N LEU A 531 12.39 34.56 8.33
CA LEU A 531 12.86 35.21 7.11
C LEU A 531 14.34 35.63 7.21
N ALA A 532 15.02 35.32 8.31
CA ALA A 532 16.38 35.77 8.63
C ALA A 532 17.50 35.22 7.71
N LYS A 533 17.18 34.32 6.76
CA LYS A 533 18.10 33.87 5.69
C LYS A 533 17.68 34.36 4.30
N VAL A 534 16.63 35.18 4.24
CA VAL A 534 16.10 35.82 3.03
C VAL A 534 16.40 37.32 3.02
N ALA A 535 16.54 37.91 4.22
CA ALA A 535 17.00 39.27 4.47
C ALA A 535 18.50 39.46 4.19
#